data_AF-A0A430FHF9-F1
#
_entry.id   AF-A0A430FHF9-F1
#
_cell.length_a   1.000
_cell.length_b   1.000
_cell.length_c   1.000
_cell.angle_alpha   90.00
_cell.angle_beta   90.00
_cell.angle_gamma   90.00
#
_symmetry.space_group_name_H-M   'P 1'
#
loop_
_entity.id
_entity.type
_entity.pdbx_description
1 polymer ?
#
loop_
_entity_poly.entity_id
_entity_poly.type
_entity_poly.pdbx_seq_one_letter_code
_entity_poly.pdbx_strand_id
1 'polypeptide(L)'
;MVLRQVGRTLAAQRLMTLLLVAAMAVLTGACAFLDASSRYEIMAEHDQAVSAGLNVYHAHAAGDDGTGRISAALCASLNTNPSVNAAAGVFGSRAVTIVKAPGRHFSYVPVVGDITRILSAENASDYDDGFFIERRTAAEIGVSDGDNVRIRMDDGSVETATAHVVEAERGFADTTQLWSYTAPQGSLTDCYVEFVPGAMTDDEQAVGWLSAALDDGRSTISVTPMTQSDAGKLLDRYMSRPTRFLWAAGGALAFLLLFLPLVFRRHEFALYRSLGAGKNPTALIYIVANTLLTVLGHGIGLAWAMLILAWVQRTIFEPTGSAMFAMASMLTCVTLLTLGCVVLSRGSMAAYIHRQL
;
A
#
# COMPACT_ATOMS: atom_id res chain seq x y z
N MET A 1 37.79 -29.30 5.58
CA MET A 1 38.12 -30.04 4.34
C MET A 1 37.08 -29.79 3.23
N VAL A 2 35.78 -29.95 3.50
CA VAL A 2 34.67 -29.77 2.53
C VAL A 2 34.67 -28.41 1.82
N LEU A 3 34.76 -27.28 2.55
CA LEU A 3 34.77 -25.93 1.94
C LEU A 3 35.91 -25.70 0.94
N ARG A 4 37.11 -26.22 1.22
CA ARG A 4 38.28 -26.09 0.32
C ARG A 4 38.07 -26.88 -0.97
N GLN A 5 37.37 -28.01 -0.89
CA GLN A 5 37.02 -28.83 -2.05
C GLN A 5 35.88 -28.20 -2.86
N VAL A 6 34.87 -27.63 -2.20
CA VAL A 6 33.83 -26.81 -2.86
C VAL A 6 34.45 -25.66 -3.64
N GLY A 7 35.34 -24.88 -3.03
CA GLY A 7 36.02 -23.77 -3.69
C GLY A 7 36.84 -24.20 -4.92
N ARG A 8 37.54 -25.35 -4.84
CA ARG A 8 38.27 -25.91 -5.99
C ARG A 8 37.34 -26.36 -7.12
N THR A 9 36.22 -27.00 -6.79
CA THR A 9 35.22 -27.43 -7.79
C THR A 9 34.61 -26.24 -8.52
N LEU A 10 34.25 -25.18 -7.79
CA LEU A 10 33.74 -23.94 -8.38
C LEU A 10 34.81 -23.24 -9.23
N ALA A 11 36.05 -23.18 -8.73
CA ALA A 11 37.16 -22.54 -9.44
C ALA A 11 37.63 -23.30 -10.69
N ALA A 12 37.36 -24.61 -10.79
CA ALA A 12 37.66 -25.42 -11.96
C ALA A 12 36.63 -25.23 -13.10
N GLN A 13 35.41 -24.78 -12.77
CA GLN A 13 34.30 -24.61 -13.72
C GLN A 13 33.77 -23.18 -13.74
N ARG A 14 34.69 -22.20 -13.72
CA ARG A 14 34.37 -20.78 -13.55
C ARG A 14 33.29 -20.28 -14.50
N LEU A 15 33.36 -20.65 -15.78
CA LEU A 15 32.40 -20.22 -16.80
C LEU A 15 30.99 -20.74 -16.49
N MET A 16 30.85 -22.03 -16.19
CA MET A 16 29.55 -22.61 -15.86
C MET A 16 29.00 -22.07 -14.54
N THR A 17 29.87 -21.91 -13.53
CA THR A 17 29.49 -21.27 -12.26
C THR A 17 28.98 -19.85 -12.46
N LEU A 18 29.69 -19.05 -13.27
CA LEU A 18 29.29 -17.68 -13.57
C LEU A 18 27.96 -17.63 -14.34
N LEU A 19 27.77 -18.51 -15.33
CA LEU A 19 26.51 -18.62 -16.08
C LEU A 19 25.33 -19.02 -15.17
N LEU A 20 25.53 -19.97 -14.26
CA LEU A 20 24.48 -20.38 -13.31
C LEU A 20 24.12 -19.24 -12.36
N VAL A 21 25.11 -18.55 -11.81
CA VAL A 21 24.88 -17.38 -10.93
C VAL A 21 24.17 -16.27 -11.69
N ALA A 22 24.59 -15.96 -12.92
CA ALA A 22 23.96 -14.94 -13.75
C ALA A 22 22.52 -15.32 -14.12
N ALA A 23 22.27 -16.56 -14.54
CA ALA A 23 20.93 -17.04 -14.88
C ALA A 23 19.99 -17.01 -13.67
N MET A 24 20.46 -17.44 -12.50
CA MET A 24 19.70 -17.33 -11.25
C MET A 24 19.45 -15.88 -10.86
N ALA A 25 20.46 -15.02 -10.99
CA ALA A 25 20.30 -13.59 -10.68
C ALA A 25 19.24 -12.95 -11.57
N VAL A 26 19.26 -13.21 -12.88
CA VAL A 26 18.24 -12.71 -13.82
C VAL A 26 16.87 -13.27 -13.48
N LEU A 27 16.75 -14.58 -13.24
CA LEU A 27 15.48 -15.22 -12.89
C LEU A 27 14.89 -14.65 -11.59
N THR A 28 15.64 -14.71 -10.50
CA THR A 28 15.18 -14.25 -9.18
C THR A 28 14.88 -12.76 -9.21
N GLY A 29 15.75 -11.95 -9.81
CA GLY A 29 15.54 -10.52 -9.86
C GLY A 29 14.36 -10.13 -10.74
N ALA A 30 14.11 -10.80 -11.87
CA ALA A 30 12.94 -10.56 -12.69
C ALA A 30 11.65 -10.92 -11.95
N CYS A 31 11.62 -12.06 -11.27
CA CYS A 31 10.47 -12.46 -10.47
C CYS A 31 10.21 -11.50 -9.28
N ALA A 32 11.27 -11.08 -8.59
CA ALA A 32 11.18 -10.13 -7.48
C ALA A 32 10.72 -8.75 -7.97
N PHE A 33 11.26 -8.27 -9.10
CA PHE A 33 10.85 -7.02 -9.75
C PHE A 33 9.38 -7.04 -10.14
N LEU A 34 8.92 -8.11 -10.81
CA LEU A 34 7.51 -8.23 -11.24
C LEU A 34 6.53 -8.29 -10.06
N ASP A 35 6.87 -9.00 -9.00
CA ASP A 35 6.03 -9.05 -7.80
C ASP A 35 6.04 -7.73 -7.03
N ALA A 36 7.19 -7.04 -6.96
CA ALA A 36 7.28 -5.72 -6.35
C ALA A 36 6.51 -4.65 -7.15
N SER A 37 6.63 -4.66 -8.48
CA SER A 37 5.93 -3.71 -9.35
C SER A 37 4.41 -3.91 -9.29
N SER A 38 3.94 -5.16 -9.29
CA SER A 38 2.51 -5.46 -9.16
C SER A 38 1.95 -5.03 -7.80
N ARG A 39 2.71 -5.20 -6.72
CA ARG A 39 2.30 -4.71 -5.39
C ARG A 39 2.24 -3.19 -5.37
N TYR A 40 3.27 -2.53 -5.90
CA TYR A 40 3.34 -1.07 -5.96
C TYR A 40 2.14 -0.47 -6.71
N GLU A 41 1.78 -1.02 -7.87
CA GLU A 41 0.63 -0.53 -8.65
C GLU A 41 -0.68 -0.59 -7.85
N ILE A 42 -0.92 -1.70 -7.16
CA ILE A 42 -2.14 -1.88 -6.34
C ILE A 42 -2.13 -0.96 -5.11
N MET A 43 -0.97 -0.79 -4.47
CA MET A 43 -0.85 0.11 -3.32
C MET A 43 -0.99 1.57 -3.75
N ALA A 44 -0.42 1.98 -4.89
CA ALA A 44 -0.60 3.34 -5.42
C ALA A 44 -2.07 3.62 -5.77
N GLU A 45 -2.79 2.64 -6.33
CA GLU A 45 -4.23 2.74 -6.58
C GLU A 45 -5.02 2.85 -5.26
N HIS A 46 -4.61 2.10 -4.24
CA HIS A 46 -5.20 2.19 -2.90
C HIS A 46 -4.94 3.56 -2.24
N ASP A 47 -3.71 4.05 -2.27
CA ASP A 47 -3.35 5.36 -1.73
C ASP A 47 -4.12 6.46 -2.44
N GLN A 48 -4.26 6.38 -3.77
CA GLN A 48 -5.09 7.30 -4.55
C GLN A 48 -6.58 7.20 -4.18
N ALA A 49 -7.09 6.01 -3.92
CA ALA A 49 -8.47 5.85 -3.46
C ALA A 49 -8.68 6.45 -2.06
N VAL A 50 -7.72 6.26 -1.14
CA VAL A 50 -7.74 6.83 0.22
C VAL A 50 -7.67 8.35 0.16
N SER A 51 -6.80 8.92 -0.68
CA SER A 51 -6.70 10.37 -0.89
C SER A 51 -7.96 10.93 -1.55
N ALA A 52 -8.70 10.12 -2.32
CA ALA A 52 -10.02 10.46 -2.86
C ALA A 52 -11.19 10.22 -1.88
N GLY A 53 -10.93 9.69 -0.68
CA GLY A 53 -11.94 9.50 0.37
C GLY A 53 -12.53 8.08 0.45
N LEU A 54 -11.75 7.02 0.20
CA LEU A 54 -12.19 5.60 0.28
C LEU A 54 -13.02 5.23 1.51
N ASN A 55 -12.70 5.80 2.66
CA ASN A 55 -13.40 5.52 3.93
C ASN A 55 -14.30 6.68 4.38
N VAL A 56 -14.54 7.67 3.52
CA VAL A 56 -15.31 8.86 3.82
C VAL A 56 -16.72 8.71 3.24
N TYR A 57 -17.71 8.87 4.10
CA TYR A 57 -19.12 8.83 3.73
C TYR A 57 -19.74 10.20 3.95
N HIS A 58 -20.58 10.59 3.00
CA HIS A 58 -21.34 11.80 3.01
C HIS A 58 -22.79 11.47 3.35
N ALA A 59 -23.22 11.87 4.54
CA ALA A 59 -24.62 11.87 4.94
C ALA A 59 -25.23 13.24 4.63
N HIS A 60 -26.31 13.24 3.86
CA HIS A 60 -27.06 14.42 3.46
C HIS A 60 -28.51 14.31 3.91
N ALA A 61 -29.02 15.35 4.57
CA ALA A 61 -30.44 15.48 4.84
C ALA A 61 -30.85 16.96 4.83
N ALA A 62 -31.31 17.42 3.66
CA ALA A 62 -31.96 18.70 3.48
C ALA A 62 -33.49 18.54 3.39
N GLY A 63 -34.25 19.49 3.95
CA GLY A 63 -35.66 19.64 3.62
C GLY A 63 -35.88 20.21 2.21
N ASP A 64 -37.13 20.20 1.73
CA ASP A 64 -37.50 20.82 0.44
C ASP A 64 -37.19 22.33 0.39
N ASP A 65 -37.03 22.96 1.55
CA ASP A 65 -36.63 24.35 1.75
C ASP A 65 -35.10 24.55 1.87
N GLY A 66 -34.31 23.48 1.71
CA GLY A 66 -32.86 23.50 1.84
C GLY A 66 -32.35 23.58 3.28
N THR A 67 -33.24 23.51 4.28
CA THR A 67 -32.83 23.53 5.68
C THR A 67 -32.23 22.19 6.09
N GLY A 68 -31.09 22.25 6.78
CA GLY A 68 -30.43 21.05 7.31
C GLY A 68 -31.29 20.35 8.35
N ARG A 69 -31.27 19.02 8.35
CA ARG A 69 -32.04 18.18 9.29
C ARG A 69 -31.17 17.28 10.17
N ILE A 70 -29.86 17.24 9.93
CA ILE A 70 -28.94 16.42 10.73
C ILE A 70 -28.56 17.18 12.00
N SER A 71 -28.67 16.59 13.18
CA SER A 71 -28.25 17.28 14.41
C SER A 71 -26.73 17.53 14.43
N ALA A 72 -26.33 18.78 14.63
CA ALA A 72 -24.92 19.17 14.72
C ALA A 72 -24.19 18.49 15.87
N ALA A 73 -24.86 18.35 17.02
CA ALA A 73 -24.32 17.68 18.19
C ALA A 73 -24.11 16.17 17.95
N LEU A 74 -25.03 15.51 17.24
CA LEU A 74 -24.90 14.09 16.92
C LEU A 74 -23.72 13.87 15.97
N CYS A 75 -23.62 14.62 14.88
CA CYS A 75 -22.50 14.51 13.93
C CYS A 75 -21.15 14.74 14.63
N ALA A 76 -21.03 15.80 15.45
CA ALA A 76 -19.80 16.07 16.19
C ALA A 76 -19.47 14.96 17.21
N SER A 77 -20.48 14.36 17.85
CA SER A 77 -20.29 13.29 18.83
C SER A 77 -19.72 11.99 18.22
N LEU A 78 -19.85 11.79 16.91
CA LEU A 78 -19.30 10.62 16.22
C LEU A 78 -17.78 10.53 16.35
N ASN A 79 -17.08 11.65 16.50
CA ASN A 79 -15.62 11.67 16.78
C ASN A 79 -15.24 10.93 18.07
N THR A 80 -16.19 10.65 18.96
CA THR A 80 -15.94 9.88 20.19
C THR A 80 -16.03 8.37 19.98
N ASN A 81 -16.48 7.92 18.81
CA ASN A 81 -16.63 6.50 18.50
C ASN A 81 -15.30 5.90 18.02
N PRO A 82 -14.85 4.75 18.57
CA PRO A 82 -13.57 4.13 18.18
C PRO A 82 -13.51 3.64 16.73
N SER A 83 -14.66 3.45 16.07
CA SER A 83 -14.74 3.07 14.65
C SER A 83 -14.65 4.28 13.71
N VAL A 84 -14.76 5.49 14.22
CA VAL A 84 -14.72 6.74 13.45
C VAL A 84 -13.36 7.40 13.64
N ASN A 85 -12.68 7.66 12.53
CA ASN A 85 -11.41 8.38 12.54
C ASN A 85 -11.65 9.90 12.68
N ALA A 86 -12.61 10.42 11.92
CA ALA A 86 -13.05 11.80 12.00
C ALA A 86 -14.50 11.95 11.54
N ALA A 87 -15.21 12.92 12.08
CA ALA A 87 -16.53 13.32 11.63
C ALA A 87 -16.64 14.84 11.63
N ALA A 88 -17.24 15.39 10.58
CA ALA A 88 -17.41 16.82 10.44
C ALA A 88 -18.77 17.17 9.84
N GLY A 89 -19.41 18.19 10.39
CA GLY A 89 -20.71 18.68 9.94
C GLY A 89 -20.59 20.03 9.24
N VAL A 90 -21.43 20.28 8.23
CA VAL A 90 -21.53 21.55 7.50
C VAL A 90 -22.94 22.14 7.61
N PHE A 91 -23.04 23.40 8.02
CA PHE A 91 -24.33 24.11 8.22
C PHE A 91 -24.92 24.72 6.94
N GLY A 92 -24.18 24.73 5.84
CA GLY A 92 -24.46 25.52 4.64
C GLY A 92 -23.36 26.56 4.43
N SER A 93 -23.51 27.44 3.43
CA SER A 93 -22.47 28.41 3.11
C SER A 93 -23.01 29.81 2.87
N ARG A 94 -22.16 30.82 3.10
CA ARG A 94 -22.46 32.24 2.92
C ARG A 94 -21.38 32.89 2.09
N ALA A 95 -21.75 33.81 1.20
CA ALA A 95 -20.75 34.55 0.46
C ALA A 95 -20.00 35.51 1.40
N VAL A 96 -18.68 35.55 1.25
CA VAL A 96 -17.79 36.48 1.96
C VAL A 96 -16.74 37.02 1.02
N THR A 97 -16.12 38.14 1.41
CA THR A 97 -14.96 38.69 0.71
C THR A 97 -13.78 38.78 1.67
N ILE A 98 -12.61 38.32 1.23
CA ILE A 98 -11.38 38.48 2.00
C ILE A 98 -10.79 39.86 1.70
N VAL A 99 -10.53 40.66 2.72
CA VAL A 99 -10.06 42.06 2.55
C VAL A 99 -8.77 42.15 1.74
N LYS A 100 -7.88 41.15 1.86
CA LYS A 100 -6.61 41.05 1.11
C LYS A 100 -6.80 40.72 -0.38
N ALA A 101 -7.98 40.21 -0.76
CA ALA A 101 -8.34 39.84 -2.13
C ALA A 101 -9.67 40.51 -2.55
N PRO A 102 -9.70 41.85 -2.67
CA PRO A 102 -10.91 42.56 -3.03
C PRO A 102 -11.39 42.15 -4.43
N GLY A 103 -12.71 41.92 -4.59
CA GLY A 103 -13.33 41.54 -5.86
C GLY A 103 -13.42 40.03 -6.12
N ARG A 104 -12.87 39.19 -5.24
CA ARG A 104 -13.13 37.73 -5.23
C ARG A 104 -14.16 37.40 -4.14
N HIS A 105 -15.12 36.55 -4.49
CA HIS A 105 -16.08 35.99 -3.54
C HIS A 105 -15.61 34.60 -3.09
N PHE A 106 -15.72 34.35 -1.80
CA PHE A 106 -15.44 33.08 -1.15
C PHE A 106 -16.71 32.57 -0.51
N SER A 107 -16.80 31.26 -0.34
CA SER A 107 -17.89 30.65 0.42
C SER A 107 -17.42 30.40 1.85
N TYR A 108 -17.97 31.13 2.82
CA TYR A 108 -17.78 30.85 4.24
C TYR A 108 -18.66 29.68 4.66
N VAL A 109 -18.03 28.64 5.18
CA VAL A 109 -18.64 27.37 5.53
C VAL A 109 -18.42 27.14 7.04
N PRO A 110 -19.41 27.43 7.89
CA PRO A 110 -19.33 27.06 9.29
C PRO A 110 -19.39 25.55 9.43
N VAL A 111 -18.50 25.00 10.26
CA VAL A 111 -18.34 23.57 10.46
C VAL A 111 -18.25 23.17 11.92
N VAL A 112 -18.58 21.91 12.21
CA VAL A 112 -18.40 21.28 13.53
C VAL A 112 -17.63 19.98 13.39
N GLY A 113 -16.99 19.52 14.46
CA GLY A 113 -16.18 18.30 14.43
C GLY A 113 -14.80 18.56 13.82
N ASP A 114 -14.20 17.57 13.17
CA ASP A 114 -12.85 17.67 12.59
C ASP A 114 -12.92 17.73 11.06
N ILE A 115 -13.23 18.93 10.54
CA ILE A 115 -13.30 19.12 9.07
C ILE A 115 -11.94 18.93 8.43
N THR A 116 -10.86 19.31 9.13
CA THR A 116 -9.52 19.30 8.58
C THR A 116 -9.08 17.91 8.18
N ARG A 117 -9.40 16.91 9.00
CA ARG A 117 -9.17 15.50 8.68
C ARG A 117 -10.06 14.99 7.54
N ILE A 118 -11.29 15.47 7.46
CA ILE A 118 -12.20 15.14 6.34
C ILE A 118 -11.67 15.72 5.02
N LEU A 119 -11.06 16.91 5.00
CA LEU A 119 -10.53 17.53 3.77
C LEU A 119 -9.33 16.75 3.20
N SER A 120 -8.42 16.30 4.07
CA SER A 120 -7.27 15.46 3.70
C SER A 120 -6.76 14.66 4.89
N ALA A 121 -6.29 13.43 4.62
CA ALA A 121 -5.63 12.58 5.62
C ALA A 121 -4.27 13.14 6.09
N GLU A 122 -3.67 14.07 5.34
CA GLU A 122 -2.38 14.68 5.68
C GLU A 122 -2.51 15.87 6.64
N ASN A 123 -3.73 16.42 6.79
CA ASN A 123 -3.95 17.53 7.69
C ASN A 123 -3.83 17.09 9.16
N ALA A 124 -3.31 18.00 9.99
CA ALA A 124 -3.36 17.88 11.43
C ALA A 124 -4.81 17.98 11.94
N SER A 125 -5.10 17.33 13.07
CA SER A 125 -6.43 17.29 13.70
C SER A 125 -6.61 18.34 14.82
N ASP A 126 -5.53 19.03 15.20
CA ASP A 126 -5.43 19.86 16.41
C ASP A 126 -5.20 21.34 16.10
N TYR A 127 -5.78 21.84 15.01
CA TYR A 127 -5.75 23.27 14.74
C TYR A 127 -6.56 24.05 15.79
N ASP A 128 -6.01 25.21 16.16
CA ASP A 128 -6.71 26.22 16.97
C ASP A 128 -7.89 26.84 16.19
N ASP A 129 -8.72 27.63 16.88
CA ASP A 129 -9.81 28.38 16.25
C ASP A 129 -9.28 29.34 15.16
N GLY A 130 -9.86 29.28 13.97
CA GLY A 130 -9.43 30.10 12.85
C GLY A 130 -10.17 29.82 11.55
N PHE A 131 -9.64 30.41 10.48
CA PHE A 131 -10.11 30.22 9.12
C PHE A 131 -9.25 29.20 8.39
N PHE A 132 -9.85 28.09 7.97
CA PHE A 132 -9.17 27.10 7.15
C PHE A 132 -9.30 27.49 5.68
N ILE A 133 -8.16 27.62 5.00
CA ILE A 133 -8.07 27.99 3.60
C ILE A 133 -7.27 26.92 2.87
N GLU A 134 -7.81 26.46 1.76
CA GLU A 134 -7.13 25.50 0.89
C GLU A 134 -5.81 26.08 0.35
N ARG A 135 -4.76 25.25 0.29
CA ARG A 135 -3.38 25.67 0.02
C ARG A 135 -3.19 26.46 -1.27
N ARG A 136 -3.79 26.02 -2.38
CA ARG A 136 -3.72 26.73 -3.66
C ARG A 136 -4.43 28.08 -3.58
N THR A 137 -5.60 28.12 -2.97
CA THR A 137 -6.40 29.32 -2.77
C THR A 137 -5.64 30.33 -1.91
N ALA A 138 -5.03 29.88 -0.81
CA ALA A 138 -4.18 30.70 0.07
C ALA A 138 -2.99 31.29 -0.69
N ALA A 139 -2.29 30.47 -1.49
CA ALA A 139 -1.17 30.92 -2.31
C ALA A 139 -1.59 31.96 -3.36
N GLU A 140 -2.75 31.78 -4.02
CA GLU A 140 -3.28 32.72 -5.00
C GLU A 140 -3.61 34.10 -4.41
N ILE A 141 -4.06 34.16 -3.16
CA ILE A 141 -4.36 35.41 -2.44
C ILE A 141 -3.20 35.91 -1.58
N GLY A 142 -2.06 35.22 -1.61
CA GLY A 142 -0.86 35.55 -0.87
C GLY A 142 -1.04 35.46 0.65
N VAL A 143 -1.85 34.53 1.15
CA VAL A 143 -2.03 34.23 2.58
C VAL A 143 -1.14 33.05 2.96
N SER A 144 -0.42 33.19 4.07
CA SER A 144 0.37 32.11 4.67
C SER A 144 -0.29 31.58 5.95
N ASP A 145 0.10 30.39 6.36
CA ASP A 145 -0.31 29.82 7.65
C ASP A 145 0.12 30.75 8.80
N GLY A 146 -0.81 31.03 9.72
CA GLY A 146 -0.61 31.96 10.83
C GLY A 146 -0.88 33.45 10.51
N ASP A 147 -1.18 33.81 9.25
CA ASP A 147 -1.58 35.18 8.91
C ASP A 147 -2.93 35.54 9.56
N ASN A 148 -3.07 36.79 10.01
CA ASN A 148 -4.39 37.31 10.41
C ASN A 148 -5.20 37.68 9.16
N VAL A 149 -6.28 36.95 8.91
CA VAL A 149 -7.19 37.17 7.78
C VAL A 149 -8.44 37.88 8.25
N ARG A 150 -8.82 38.91 7.49
CA ARG A 150 -10.07 39.66 7.70
C ARG A 150 -11.07 39.31 6.62
N ILE A 151 -12.24 38.87 7.03
CA ILE A 151 -13.36 38.61 6.13
C ILE A 151 -14.46 39.62 6.34
N ARG A 152 -15.11 40.01 5.25
CA ARG A 152 -16.33 40.83 5.27
C ARG A 152 -17.49 39.98 4.77
N MET A 153 -18.51 39.83 5.61
CA MET A 153 -19.75 39.15 5.26
C MET A 153 -20.70 40.09 4.52
N ASP A 154 -21.73 39.54 3.88
CA ASP A 154 -22.72 40.29 3.10
C ASP A 154 -23.51 41.31 3.94
N ASP A 155 -23.67 41.07 5.24
CA ASP A 155 -24.31 42.01 6.18
C ASP A 155 -23.39 43.18 6.59
N GLY A 156 -22.18 43.23 6.06
CA GLY A 156 -21.18 44.25 6.33
C GLY A 156 -20.36 44.01 7.61
N SER A 157 -20.66 42.94 8.36
CA SER A 157 -19.85 42.55 9.51
C SER A 157 -18.44 42.13 9.06
N VAL A 158 -17.46 42.37 9.93
CA VAL A 158 -16.06 42.05 9.68
C VAL A 158 -15.54 41.19 10.80
N GLU A 159 -15.04 40.02 10.45
CA GLU A 159 -14.43 39.06 11.36
C GLU A 159 -12.94 38.96 11.06
N THR A 160 -12.15 38.72 12.10
CA THR A 160 -10.69 38.57 12.01
C THR A 160 -10.29 37.33 12.77
N ALA A 161 -9.61 36.41 12.10
CA ALA A 161 -9.10 35.19 12.70
C ALA A 161 -7.77 34.79 12.04
N THR A 162 -7.05 33.87 12.68
CA THR A 162 -5.83 33.27 12.16
C THR A 162 -6.19 32.38 10.96
N ALA A 163 -5.42 32.46 9.89
CA ALA A 163 -5.54 31.55 8.76
C ALA A 163 -4.74 30.27 9.00
N HIS A 164 -5.38 29.15 8.75
CA HIS A 164 -4.78 27.82 8.71
C HIS A 164 -4.78 27.31 7.28
N VAL A 165 -3.61 26.99 6.74
CA VAL A 165 -3.48 26.53 5.36
C VAL A 165 -3.54 25.01 5.30
N VAL A 166 -4.62 24.50 4.70
CA VAL A 166 -4.96 23.07 4.71
C VAL A 166 -4.95 22.47 3.30
N GLU A 167 -4.78 21.17 3.21
CA GLU A 167 -5.00 20.41 1.97
C GLU A 167 -6.47 19.98 1.85
N ALA A 168 -6.97 19.94 0.61
CA ALA A 168 -8.40 19.68 0.31
C ALA A 168 -8.58 18.66 -0.84
N GLU A 169 -7.74 17.63 -0.86
CA GLU A 169 -7.59 16.68 -1.97
C GLU A 169 -8.82 15.80 -2.22
N ARG A 170 -9.70 15.62 -1.23
CA ARG A 170 -10.93 14.84 -1.35
C ARG A 170 -12.04 15.63 -2.06
N GLY A 171 -11.78 16.17 -3.24
CA GLY A 171 -12.79 16.84 -4.06
C GLY A 171 -13.30 18.20 -3.54
N PHE A 172 -12.67 18.76 -2.51
CA PHE A 172 -13.00 20.10 -1.97
C PHE A 172 -12.15 21.22 -2.61
N ALA A 173 -11.01 20.87 -3.23
CA ALA A 173 -10.04 21.81 -3.81
C ALA A 173 -10.57 22.69 -4.95
N ASP A 174 -11.63 22.27 -5.66
CA ASP A 174 -12.17 23.01 -6.82
C ASP A 174 -13.07 24.19 -6.43
N THR A 175 -13.29 24.41 -5.14
CA THR A 175 -14.16 25.49 -4.64
C THR A 175 -13.42 26.42 -3.70
N THR A 176 -13.53 27.73 -3.93
CA THR A 176 -12.96 28.76 -3.05
C THR A 176 -13.78 28.88 -1.77
N GLN A 177 -13.56 27.94 -0.85
CA GLN A 177 -14.22 27.86 0.44
C GLN A 177 -13.29 28.34 1.57
N LEU A 178 -13.93 28.83 2.62
CA LEU A 178 -13.33 29.23 3.87
C LEU A 178 -14.07 28.49 4.98
N TRP A 179 -13.43 27.51 5.61
CA TRP A 179 -14.07 26.80 6.72
C TRP A 179 -13.73 27.47 8.05
N SER A 180 -14.66 27.41 9.00
CA SER A 180 -14.42 27.89 10.37
C SER A 180 -15.21 27.05 11.35
N TYR A 181 -14.56 26.68 12.46
CA TYR A 181 -15.24 25.96 13.52
C TYR A 181 -16.32 26.82 14.17
N THR A 182 -17.43 26.18 14.53
CA THR A 182 -18.52 26.77 15.29
C THR A 182 -19.00 25.77 16.34
N ALA A 183 -19.80 26.25 17.31
CA ALA A 183 -20.37 25.39 18.33
C ALA A 183 -21.33 24.35 17.69
N PRO A 184 -21.37 23.11 18.19
CA PRO A 184 -22.21 22.02 17.65
C PRO A 184 -23.67 22.17 18.06
N GLN A 185 -24.32 23.25 17.59
CA GLN A 185 -25.70 23.60 17.91
C GLN A 185 -26.50 23.80 16.62
N GLY A 186 -27.76 23.37 16.63
CA GLY A 186 -28.65 23.46 15.48
C GLY A 186 -28.57 22.26 14.55
N SER A 187 -28.93 22.48 13.29
CA SER A 187 -29.04 21.44 12.26
C SER A 187 -28.11 21.69 11.08
N LEU A 188 -27.53 20.62 10.57
CA LEU A 188 -26.59 20.55 9.45
C LEU A 188 -27.29 20.02 8.21
N THR A 189 -26.79 20.44 7.06
CA THR A 189 -27.21 19.90 5.75
C THR A 189 -26.43 18.63 5.43
N ASP A 190 -25.13 18.66 5.74
CA ASP A 190 -24.19 17.60 5.42
C ASP A 190 -23.41 17.19 6.68
N CYS A 191 -23.19 15.88 6.82
CA CYS A 191 -22.26 15.31 7.80
C CYS A 191 -21.34 14.32 7.06
N TYR A 192 -20.04 14.56 7.15
CA TYR A 192 -19.00 13.71 6.60
C TYR A 192 -18.40 12.87 7.71
N VAL A 193 -18.21 11.59 7.45
CA VAL A 193 -17.63 10.65 8.43
C VAL A 193 -16.57 9.82 7.75
N GLU A 194 -15.35 9.89 8.26
CA GLU A 194 -14.26 9.01 7.92
C GLU A 194 -14.21 7.85 8.92
N PHE A 195 -14.42 6.63 8.45
CA PHE A 195 -14.24 5.44 9.28
C PHE A 195 -12.78 5.04 9.38
N VAL A 196 -12.42 4.43 10.51
CA VAL A 196 -11.12 3.75 10.64
C VAL A 196 -11.05 2.63 9.60
N PRO A 197 -9.93 2.47 8.87
CA PRO A 197 -9.79 1.41 7.86
C PRO A 197 -10.13 0.03 8.43
N GLY A 198 -11.08 -0.66 7.80
CA GLY A 198 -11.53 -2.00 8.21
C GLY A 198 -12.51 -2.05 9.39
N ALA A 199 -12.96 -0.90 9.91
CA ALA A 199 -13.99 -0.87 10.96
C ALA A 199 -15.38 -1.29 10.44
N MET A 200 -15.63 -1.07 9.15
CA MET A 200 -16.82 -1.54 8.43
C MET A 200 -16.38 -2.55 7.36
N THR A 201 -17.12 -3.65 7.21
CA THR A 201 -16.79 -4.73 6.28
C THR A 201 -17.15 -4.41 4.83
N ASP A 202 -18.17 -3.58 4.64
CA ASP A 202 -18.72 -3.18 3.34
C ASP A 202 -19.48 -1.85 3.45
N ASP A 203 -19.83 -1.29 2.29
CA ASP A 203 -20.56 -0.03 2.18
C ASP A 203 -21.98 -0.10 2.76
N GLU A 204 -22.64 -1.26 2.65
CA GLU A 204 -24.01 -1.43 3.18
C GLU A 204 -24.02 -1.31 4.70
N GLN A 205 -23.03 -1.90 5.37
CA GLN A 205 -22.84 -1.78 6.81
C GLN A 205 -22.50 -0.36 7.22
N ALA A 206 -21.60 0.33 6.50
CA ALA A 206 -21.24 1.72 6.79
C ALA A 206 -22.45 2.66 6.63
N VAL A 207 -23.21 2.51 5.54
CA VAL A 207 -24.44 3.26 5.25
C VAL A 207 -25.50 2.99 6.31
N GLY A 208 -25.74 1.72 6.66
CA GLY A 208 -26.74 1.34 7.66
C GLY A 208 -26.39 1.85 9.05
N TRP A 209 -25.11 1.75 9.44
CA TRP A 209 -24.63 2.25 10.72
C TRP A 209 -24.75 3.78 10.81
N LEU A 210 -24.29 4.51 9.77
CA LEU A 210 -24.30 5.96 9.80
C LEU A 210 -25.73 6.51 9.75
N SER A 211 -26.60 5.90 8.95
CA SER A 211 -28.03 6.24 8.91
C SER A 211 -28.66 6.07 10.29
N ALA A 212 -28.41 4.95 10.98
CA ALA A 212 -28.92 4.70 12.33
C ALA A 212 -28.31 5.62 13.40
N ALA A 213 -27.03 5.97 13.27
CA ALA A 213 -26.34 6.84 14.23
C ALA A 213 -26.81 8.31 14.15
N LEU A 214 -27.24 8.75 12.97
CA LEU A 214 -27.73 10.10 12.74
C LEU A 214 -29.26 10.21 12.73
N ASP A 215 -29.99 9.08 12.72
CA ASP A 215 -31.45 9.07 12.73
C ASP A 215 -32.00 9.62 14.05
N ASP A 216 -32.72 10.74 13.94
CA ASP A 216 -33.44 11.38 15.04
C ASP A 216 -34.96 11.09 14.99
N GLY A 217 -35.39 10.22 14.06
CA GLY A 217 -36.77 9.84 13.80
C GLY A 217 -37.58 10.90 13.02
N ARG A 218 -36.94 11.98 12.54
CA ARG A 218 -37.63 13.12 11.90
C ARG A 218 -37.21 13.36 10.46
N SER A 219 -36.11 12.75 10.00
CA SER A 219 -35.54 13.01 8.68
C SER A 219 -35.10 11.72 7.99
N THR A 220 -35.27 11.68 6.67
CA THR A 220 -34.68 10.62 5.84
C THR A 220 -33.28 11.05 5.47
N ILE A 221 -32.28 10.30 5.95
CA ILE A 221 -30.87 10.57 5.70
C ILE A 221 -30.43 9.77 4.50
N SER A 222 -29.86 10.44 3.50
CA SER A 222 -29.19 9.78 2.38
C SER A 222 -27.70 9.70 2.68
N VAL A 223 -27.13 8.49 2.68
CA VAL A 223 -25.70 8.28 2.89
C VAL A 223 -25.10 7.74 1.61
N THR A 224 -24.04 8.38 1.14
CA THR A 224 -23.29 7.98 -0.05
C THR A 224 -21.79 7.95 0.22
N PRO A 225 -21.03 6.99 -0.33
CA PRO A 225 -19.58 7.02 -0.23
C PRO A 225 -19.03 8.16 -1.09
N MET A 226 -17.96 8.81 -0.60
CA MET A 226 -17.35 9.94 -1.28
C MET A 226 -16.63 9.54 -2.57
N THR A 227 -16.12 8.32 -2.62
CA THR A 227 -15.55 7.69 -3.81
C THR A 227 -16.28 6.40 -4.13
N GLN A 228 -16.34 6.04 -5.41
CA GLN A 228 -16.90 4.76 -5.87
C GLN A 228 -15.85 3.63 -5.88
N SER A 229 -14.67 3.88 -5.30
CA SER A 229 -13.64 2.85 -5.20
C SER A 229 -14.05 1.80 -4.17
N ASP A 230 -13.96 0.53 -4.56
CA ASP A 230 -14.29 -0.60 -3.70
C ASP A 230 -13.02 -1.14 -3.03
N ALA A 231 -12.88 -0.91 -1.72
CA ALA A 231 -11.75 -1.37 -0.93
C ALA A 231 -11.61 -2.91 -0.94
N GLY A 232 -12.74 -3.62 -0.92
CA GLY A 232 -12.80 -5.08 -0.99
C GLY A 232 -12.24 -5.59 -2.32
N LYS A 233 -12.61 -4.94 -3.43
CA LYS A 233 -12.08 -5.27 -4.76
C LYS A 233 -10.57 -5.05 -4.88
N LEU A 234 -10.02 -4.00 -4.27
CA LEU A 234 -8.57 -3.77 -4.24
C LEU A 234 -7.85 -4.84 -3.42
N LEU A 235 -8.40 -5.23 -2.28
CA LEU A 235 -7.87 -6.33 -1.46
C LEU A 235 -7.94 -7.66 -2.20
N ASP A 236 -9.06 -7.96 -2.87
CA ASP A 236 -9.23 -9.16 -3.68
C ASP A 236 -8.24 -9.20 -4.84
N ARG A 237 -8.02 -8.08 -5.53
CA ARG A 237 -7.00 -7.96 -6.57
C ARG A 237 -5.59 -8.17 -6.02
N TYR A 238 -5.29 -7.63 -4.84
CA TYR A 238 -4.03 -7.88 -4.14
C TYR A 238 -3.86 -9.37 -3.84
N MET A 239 -4.87 -10.01 -3.24
CA MET A 239 -4.79 -11.41 -2.82
C MET A 239 -4.80 -12.39 -4.00
N SER A 240 -5.49 -12.07 -5.09
CA SER A 240 -5.59 -12.91 -6.29
C SER A 240 -4.45 -12.72 -7.29
N ARG A 241 -3.50 -11.80 -7.04
CA ARG A 241 -2.40 -11.52 -7.96
C ARG A 241 -1.62 -12.80 -8.32
N PRO A 242 -1.38 -13.09 -9.61
CA PRO A 242 -0.64 -14.28 -10.02
C PRO A 242 0.83 -14.22 -9.57
N THR A 243 1.37 -13.02 -9.37
CA THR A 243 2.75 -12.80 -8.92
C THR A 243 3.03 -13.37 -7.52
N ARG A 244 1.98 -13.60 -6.70
CA ARG A 244 2.10 -14.14 -5.35
C ARG A 244 2.75 -15.52 -5.29
N PHE A 245 2.76 -16.26 -6.40
CA PHE A 245 3.37 -17.58 -6.51
C PHE A 245 4.72 -17.58 -7.23
N LEU A 246 5.22 -16.42 -7.67
CA LEU A 246 6.49 -16.34 -8.39
C LEU A 246 7.68 -16.75 -7.52
N TRP A 247 7.60 -16.69 -6.19
CA TRP A 247 8.67 -17.19 -5.33
C TRP A 247 8.81 -18.71 -5.47
N ALA A 248 7.70 -19.43 -5.55
CA ALA A 248 7.69 -20.89 -5.71
C ALA A 248 8.15 -21.28 -7.11
N ALA A 249 7.63 -20.59 -8.14
CA ALA A 249 8.04 -20.82 -9.53
C ALA A 249 9.54 -20.49 -9.72
N GLY A 250 10.00 -19.34 -9.24
CA GLY A 250 11.40 -18.92 -9.28
C GLY A 250 12.32 -19.91 -8.58
N GLY A 251 11.94 -20.39 -7.39
CA GLY A 251 12.67 -21.42 -6.66
C GLY A 251 12.75 -22.76 -7.41
N ALA A 252 11.64 -23.19 -8.02
CA ALA A 252 11.59 -24.41 -8.82
C ALA A 252 12.43 -24.33 -10.11
N LEU A 253 12.37 -23.20 -10.83
CA LEU A 253 13.21 -22.96 -12.00
C LEU A 253 14.69 -22.87 -11.63
N ALA A 254 15.04 -22.18 -10.53
CA ALA A 254 16.40 -22.14 -10.02
C ALA A 254 16.91 -23.54 -9.63
N PHE A 255 16.05 -24.38 -9.02
CA PHE A 255 16.35 -25.78 -8.78
C PHE A 255 16.66 -26.51 -10.09
N LEU A 256 15.82 -26.39 -11.13
CA LEU A 256 16.06 -27.05 -12.41
C LEU A 256 17.39 -26.61 -13.04
N LEU A 257 17.73 -25.32 -12.98
CA LEU A 257 19.00 -24.78 -13.47
C LEU A 257 20.21 -25.40 -12.76
N LEU A 258 20.15 -25.60 -11.45
CA LEU A 258 21.23 -26.19 -10.66
C LEU A 258 21.24 -27.72 -10.70
N PHE A 259 20.09 -28.35 -10.89
CA PHE A 259 19.94 -29.80 -10.94
C PHE A 259 20.39 -30.36 -12.29
N LEU A 260 20.17 -29.63 -13.39
CA LEU A 260 20.50 -30.10 -14.75
C LEU A 260 22.01 -30.44 -14.91
N PRO A 261 22.98 -29.59 -14.51
CA PRO A 261 24.40 -29.95 -14.55
C PRO A 261 24.72 -31.20 -13.72
N LEU A 262 24.02 -31.39 -12.61
CA LEU A 262 24.21 -32.52 -11.71
C LEU A 262 23.81 -33.84 -12.38
N VAL A 263 22.73 -33.85 -13.16
CA VAL A 263 22.31 -35.00 -13.98
C VAL A 263 23.36 -35.34 -15.04
N PHE A 264 23.90 -34.35 -15.75
CA PHE A 264 24.91 -34.59 -16.78
C PHE A 264 26.26 -35.06 -16.20
N ARG A 265 26.61 -34.60 -14.99
CA ARG A 265 27.83 -35.00 -14.28
C ARG A 265 27.71 -36.34 -13.54
N ARG A 266 26.61 -37.08 -13.71
CA ARG A 266 26.40 -38.42 -13.11
C ARG A 266 27.58 -39.39 -13.27
N HIS A 267 28.32 -39.29 -14.38
CA HIS A 267 29.48 -40.14 -14.66
C HIS A 267 30.66 -39.89 -13.71
N GLU A 268 30.87 -38.63 -13.30
CA GLU A 268 31.89 -38.29 -12.30
C GLU A 268 31.53 -38.87 -10.92
N PHE A 269 30.24 -38.93 -10.57
CA PHE A 269 29.80 -39.54 -9.33
C PHE A 269 30.03 -41.05 -9.29
N ALA A 270 29.87 -41.73 -10.43
CA ALA A 270 30.22 -43.14 -10.55
C ALA A 270 31.72 -43.35 -10.32
N LEU A 271 32.56 -42.44 -10.84
CA LEU A 271 34.01 -42.46 -10.64
C LEU A 271 34.41 -42.19 -9.17
N TYR A 272 33.82 -41.19 -8.51
CA TYR A 272 34.09 -40.95 -7.09
C TYR A 272 33.66 -42.13 -6.22
N ARG A 273 32.56 -42.81 -6.58
CA ARG A 273 32.11 -44.03 -5.89
C ARG A 273 33.05 -45.21 -6.10
N SER A 274 33.59 -45.41 -7.31
CA SER A 274 34.55 -46.50 -7.55
C SER A 274 35.88 -46.29 -6.82
N LEU A 275 36.24 -45.03 -6.54
CA LEU A 275 37.40 -44.66 -5.72
C LEU A 275 37.13 -44.74 -4.19
N GLY A 276 35.97 -45.26 -3.76
CA GLY A 276 35.65 -45.49 -2.35
C GLY A 276 35.03 -44.30 -1.62
N ALA A 277 34.66 -43.21 -2.31
CA ALA A 277 33.95 -42.12 -1.66
C ALA A 277 32.52 -42.57 -1.25
N GLY A 278 32.21 -42.43 0.04
CA GLY A 278 30.87 -42.75 0.56
C GLY A 278 29.74 -41.96 -0.14
N LYS A 279 28.51 -42.50 -0.11
CA LYS A 279 27.33 -41.89 -0.76
C LYS A 279 26.92 -40.54 -0.15
N ASN A 280 27.14 -40.38 1.16
CA ASN A 280 26.73 -39.20 1.93
C ASN A 280 27.70 -37.99 1.78
N PRO A 281 29.04 -38.15 1.86
CA PRO A 281 29.96 -37.01 1.74
C PRO A 281 29.95 -36.37 0.35
N THR A 282 29.72 -37.14 -0.72
CA THR A 282 29.58 -36.59 -2.08
C THR A 282 28.31 -35.74 -2.20
N ALA A 283 27.16 -36.23 -1.72
CA ALA A 283 25.92 -35.45 -1.70
C ALA A 283 26.05 -34.15 -0.88
N LEU A 284 26.72 -34.21 0.28
CA LEU A 284 26.96 -33.04 1.13
C LEU A 284 27.77 -31.95 0.42
N ILE A 285 28.86 -32.32 -0.28
CA ILE A 285 29.70 -31.36 -1.04
C ILE A 285 28.86 -30.63 -2.09
N TYR A 286 27.98 -31.35 -2.81
CA TYR A 286 27.12 -30.75 -3.83
C TYR A 286 26.02 -29.87 -3.26
N ILE A 287 25.39 -30.27 -2.17
CA ILE A 287 24.39 -29.44 -1.48
C ILE A 287 25.05 -28.14 -1.04
N VAL A 288 26.20 -28.20 -0.35
CA VAL A 288 26.89 -26.99 0.13
C VAL A 288 27.34 -26.10 -1.04
N ALA A 289 27.87 -26.68 -2.12
CA ALA A 289 28.28 -25.91 -3.30
C ALA A 289 27.09 -25.19 -3.95
N ASN A 290 25.98 -25.90 -4.18
CA ASN A 290 24.79 -25.30 -4.79
C ASN A 290 24.10 -24.30 -3.87
N THR A 291 24.07 -24.54 -2.55
CA THR A 291 23.56 -23.56 -1.58
C THR A 291 24.37 -22.25 -1.62
N LEU A 292 25.69 -22.33 -1.80
CA LEU A 292 26.50 -21.11 -1.96
C LEU A 292 26.13 -20.38 -3.27
N LEU A 293 25.90 -21.12 -4.35
CA LEU A 293 25.47 -20.53 -5.62
C LEU A 293 24.07 -19.93 -5.54
N THR A 294 23.13 -20.56 -4.83
CA THR A 294 21.79 -20.01 -4.64
C THR A 294 21.84 -18.72 -3.82
N VAL A 295 22.63 -18.67 -2.75
CA VAL A 295 22.85 -17.45 -1.95
C VAL A 295 23.38 -16.31 -2.83
N LEU A 296 24.43 -16.58 -3.63
CA LEU A 296 25.01 -15.56 -4.50
C LEU A 296 24.04 -15.12 -5.61
N GLY A 297 23.40 -16.07 -6.29
CA GLY A 297 22.45 -15.80 -7.37
C GLY A 297 21.23 -15.01 -6.89
N HIS A 298 20.60 -15.44 -5.79
CA HIS A 298 19.44 -14.74 -5.22
C HIS A 298 19.84 -13.38 -4.62
N GLY A 299 21.02 -13.28 -3.99
CA GLY A 299 21.53 -12.03 -3.44
C GLY A 299 21.79 -10.98 -4.52
N ILE A 300 22.49 -11.36 -5.60
CA ILE A 300 22.72 -10.48 -6.76
C ILE A 300 21.38 -10.15 -7.43
N GLY A 301 20.51 -11.16 -7.59
CA GLY A 301 19.16 -11.03 -8.14
C GLY A 301 18.32 -9.97 -7.44
N LEU A 302 18.26 -10.07 -6.11
CA LEU A 302 17.56 -9.12 -5.26
C LEU A 302 18.20 -7.73 -5.34
N ALA A 303 19.53 -7.63 -5.29
CA ALA A 303 20.23 -6.36 -5.35
C ALA A 303 19.91 -5.58 -6.63
N TRP A 304 19.95 -6.23 -7.81
CA TRP A 304 19.62 -5.52 -9.05
C TRP A 304 18.14 -5.20 -9.17
N ALA A 305 17.23 -6.08 -8.71
CA ALA A 305 15.80 -5.79 -8.71
C ALA A 305 15.49 -4.53 -7.88
N MET A 306 16.09 -4.42 -6.69
CA MET A 306 15.98 -3.25 -5.82
C MET A 306 16.56 -1.99 -6.47
N LEU A 307 17.71 -2.10 -7.15
CA LEU A 307 18.30 -0.97 -7.88
C LEU A 307 17.40 -0.47 -9.01
N ILE A 308 16.78 -1.38 -9.78
CA ILE A 308 15.87 -1.01 -10.85
C ILE A 308 14.59 -0.39 -10.27
N LEU A 309 14.02 -0.95 -9.20
CA LEU A 309 12.84 -0.35 -8.54
C LEU A 309 13.15 1.06 -8.04
N ALA A 310 14.28 1.26 -7.36
CA ALA A 310 14.71 2.58 -6.89
C ALA A 310 14.90 3.56 -8.07
N TRP A 311 15.44 3.09 -9.19
CA TRP A 311 15.67 3.91 -10.38
C TRP A 311 14.38 4.28 -11.12
N VAL A 312 13.44 3.34 -11.26
CA VAL A 312 12.19 3.53 -12.02
C VAL A 312 11.13 4.25 -11.18
N GLN A 313 10.92 3.83 -9.93
CA GLN A 313 9.79 4.30 -9.12
C GLN A 313 10.14 5.52 -8.28
N ARG A 314 11.43 5.81 -8.03
CA ARG A 314 11.93 6.98 -7.25
C ARG A 314 11.30 7.15 -5.85
N THR A 315 10.66 6.12 -5.31
CA THR A 315 9.96 6.14 -4.02
C THR A 315 10.68 5.30 -2.96
N ILE A 316 10.37 5.55 -1.69
CA ILE A 316 10.89 4.79 -0.55
C ILE A 316 10.20 3.42 -0.55
N PHE A 317 10.88 2.41 -1.09
CA PHE A 317 10.37 1.04 -1.16
C PHE A 317 10.51 0.34 0.20
N GLU A 318 9.54 -0.50 0.59
CA GLU A 318 9.67 -1.41 1.73
C GLU A 318 10.50 -2.66 1.36
N PRO A 319 11.81 -2.73 1.71
CA PRO A 319 12.68 -3.81 1.25
C PRO A 319 12.30 -5.18 1.84
N THR A 320 11.52 -5.19 2.92
CA THR A 320 11.13 -6.38 3.69
C THR A 320 10.37 -7.36 2.81
N GLY A 321 9.40 -6.90 2.01
CA GLY A 321 8.59 -7.75 1.16
C GLY A 321 9.39 -8.45 0.06
N SER A 322 10.32 -7.73 -0.59
CA SER A 322 11.20 -8.32 -1.63
C SER A 322 12.26 -9.24 -1.03
N ALA A 323 12.76 -8.94 0.17
CA ALA A 323 13.65 -9.83 0.89
C ALA A 323 12.96 -11.15 1.28
N MET A 324 11.73 -11.09 1.82
CA MET A 324 10.93 -12.28 2.12
C MET A 324 10.67 -13.14 0.89
N PHE A 325 10.36 -12.51 -0.25
CA PHE A 325 10.22 -13.19 -1.54
C PHE A 325 11.50 -13.95 -1.93
N ALA A 326 12.65 -13.28 -1.93
CA ALA A 326 13.92 -13.88 -2.33
C ALA A 326 14.32 -15.03 -1.38
N MET A 327 14.09 -14.87 -0.07
CA MET A 327 14.33 -15.92 0.92
C MET A 327 13.42 -17.13 0.71
N ALA A 328 12.12 -16.92 0.46
CA ALA A 328 11.18 -18.00 0.18
C ALA A 328 11.58 -18.78 -1.09
N SER A 329 11.90 -18.07 -2.18
CA SER A 329 12.41 -18.67 -3.42
C SER A 329 13.70 -19.48 -3.20
N MET A 330 14.65 -18.92 -2.44
CA MET A 330 15.90 -19.60 -2.11
C MET A 330 15.65 -20.86 -1.28
N LEU A 331 14.77 -20.79 -0.27
CA LEU A 331 14.38 -21.94 0.56
C LEU A 331 13.70 -23.04 -0.28
N THR A 332 12.81 -22.67 -1.20
CA THR A 332 12.21 -23.64 -2.15
C THR A 332 13.29 -24.29 -3.02
N CYS A 333 14.23 -23.52 -3.55
CA CYS A 333 15.32 -24.06 -4.35
C CYS A 333 16.19 -25.05 -3.55
N VAL A 334 16.62 -24.67 -2.34
CA VAL A 334 17.48 -25.48 -1.47
C VAL A 334 16.76 -26.75 -1.00
N THR A 335 15.47 -26.67 -0.67
CA THR A 335 14.68 -27.86 -0.28
C THR A 335 14.52 -28.83 -1.44
N LEU A 336 14.22 -28.36 -2.65
CA LEU A 336 14.17 -29.21 -3.84
C LEU A 336 15.53 -29.82 -4.19
N LEU A 337 16.62 -29.04 -4.06
CA LEU A 337 17.98 -29.53 -4.29
C LEU A 337 18.37 -30.64 -3.31
N THR A 338 18.07 -30.46 -2.02
CA THR A 338 18.37 -31.46 -0.99
C THR A 338 17.59 -32.75 -1.23
N LEU A 339 16.29 -32.65 -1.54
CA LEU A 339 15.46 -33.79 -1.92
C LEU A 339 16.01 -34.50 -3.17
N GLY A 340 16.33 -33.75 -4.23
CA GLY A 340 16.91 -34.29 -5.46
C GLY A 340 18.23 -35.02 -5.21
N CYS A 341 19.13 -34.45 -4.40
CA CYS A 341 20.40 -35.08 -4.03
C CYS A 341 20.21 -36.36 -3.20
N VAL A 342 19.21 -36.40 -2.30
CA VAL A 342 18.87 -37.60 -1.52
C VAL A 342 18.33 -38.71 -2.42
N VAL A 343 17.46 -38.39 -3.38
CA VAL A 343 16.93 -39.36 -4.35
C VAL A 343 18.07 -39.95 -5.20
N LEU A 344 19.00 -39.09 -5.66
CA LEU A 344 20.15 -39.52 -6.44
C LEU A 344 21.14 -40.38 -5.64
N SER A 345 21.39 -40.03 -4.38
CA SER A 345 22.31 -40.78 -3.53
C SER A 345 21.81 -42.20 -3.25
N ARG A 346 20.48 -42.41 -3.18
CA ARG A 346 19.84 -43.71 -2.99
C ARG A 346 19.85 -44.64 -4.20
N GLY A 347 20.29 -44.18 -5.38
CA GLY A 347 20.50 -45.04 -6.56
C GLY A 347 19.24 -45.37 -7.37
N SER A 348 18.11 -44.70 -7.10
CA SER A 348 16.84 -44.90 -7.80
C SER A 348 16.89 -44.60 -9.31
N MET A 349 17.86 -43.80 -9.78
CA MET A 349 17.97 -43.46 -11.21
C MET A 349 18.27 -44.67 -12.13
N ALA A 350 19.01 -45.67 -11.65
CA ALA A 350 19.24 -46.90 -12.43
C ALA A 350 17.94 -47.70 -12.63
N ALA A 351 17.04 -47.68 -11.63
CA ALA A 351 15.71 -48.31 -11.73
C ALA A 351 14.69 -47.48 -12.54
N TYR A 352 14.85 -46.16 -12.59
CA TYR A 352 13.95 -45.26 -13.35
C TYR A 352 14.26 -45.29 -14.86
N ILE A 353 15.55 -45.39 -15.24
CA ILE A 353 15.98 -45.44 -16.64
C ILE A 353 15.79 -46.85 -17.23
N HIS A 354 16.04 -47.93 -16.48
CA HIS A 354 15.74 -49.30 -16.94
C HIS A 354 14.24 -49.61 -17.10
N ARG A 355 13.34 -48.71 -16.68
CA ARG A 355 11.90 -48.83 -16.90
C ARG A 355 11.39 -47.99 -18.07
N GLN A 356 12.22 -47.14 -18.68
CA GLN A 356 11.84 -46.28 -19.81
C GLN A 356 12.64 -46.56 -21.10
N LEU A 357 13.67 -47.40 -21.03
CA LEU A 357 14.29 -48.12 -22.16
C LEU A 357 13.90 -49.58 -22.06
#